data_AF-A0A6I2M689-F1
#
_entry.id   AF-A0A6I2M689-F1
#
_cell.length_a   1.000
_cell.length_b   1.000
_cell.length_c   1.000
_cell.angle_alpha   90.00
_cell.angle_beta   90.00
_cell.angle_gamma   90.00
#
_symmetry.space_group_name_H-M   'P 1'
#
loop_
_entity.id
_entity.type
_entity.pdbx_description
1 polymer ?
#
loop_
_entity_poly.entity_id
_entity_poly.type
_entity_poly.pdbx_seq_one_letter_code
_entity_poly.pdbx_strand_id
1 'polypeptide(L)'
;MNIDFAFVDARGALCLAGWSERLELEPRLALADGAGIDVLHVTRFRRRDLSSEALLGFVIAWPRRTLGRMGEDASLSIAPVPGDEPVIVASHRLHEDEARLVASGVDEIFSAYLRTIALRRLAPPARAVGEAAIARVQSELRTFPAETPAMAVNLERLMVAPSGVGMGIGWCLSARRVDQPLLGLVSAGRLLRPVHLVPESLPREDLAGYRERYRYTGRDGFFCAFRVPASHDPEARLIILGNAGPTGLVFGRSAEVVSDADAADALGTLRGMLRDPDDEADLMAALAPRMAARPSDLEAAAAADAAAGTGDTLLLLAADVAPWELRDTLRRVAAAVDGPIDVVPVGHLDAAARQALSAAANEAGERLAVGIAIDTATLSEIAPAAGTPVIWGRASAILQLGLPERRPGRGTVLAHDPVGGLGAEPEAPSWARLRGPASVATVSGALFAAALAASPTGLLTPDGVIDAALRVLEHGGRLDVARSAVVTFYPGLADGGGSGGHAPAALDAEMLDLVEQEDHL
;
A
#
# COMPACT_ATOMS: atom_id res chain seq x y z
N MET A 1 37.30 -18.14 1.25
CA MET A 1 35.84 -17.93 1.08
C MET A 1 35.36 -18.89 0.00
N ASN A 2 34.28 -19.64 0.23
CA ASN A 2 33.66 -20.53 -0.76
C ASN A 2 32.34 -19.93 -1.25
N ILE A 3 32.12 -19.92 -2.57
CA ILE A 3 30.93 -19.32 -3.21
C ILE A 3 30.09 -20.44 -3.83
N ASP A 4 28.95 -20.73 -3.21
CA ASP A 4 28.00 -21.74 -3.67
C ASP A 4 27.08 -21.20 -4.77
N PHE A 5 26.68 -19.92 -4.67
CA PHE A 5 25.80 -19.25 -5.62
C PHE A 5 26.22 -17.80 -5.85
N ALA A 6 26.08 -17.31 -7.09
CA ALA A 6 26.31 -15.92 -7.43
C ALA A 6 25.36 -15.45 -8.54
N PHE A 7 24.50 -14.47 -8.28
CA PHE A 7 23.49 -14.03 -9.24
C PHE A 7 23.20 -12.53 -9.17
N VAL A 8 22.52 -12.04 -10.20
CA VAL A 8 22.05 -10.65 -10.28
C VAL A 8 20.54 -10.64 -10.19
N ASP A 9 19.98 -9.83 -9.28
CA ASP A 9 18.53 -9.71 -9.15
C ASP A 9 17.89 -8.83 -10.25
N ALA A 10 16.56 -8.78 -10.28
CA ALA A 10 15.81 -7.96 -11.25
C ALA A 10 16.09 -6.44 -11.16
N ARG A 11 16.66 -5.96 -10.05
CA ARG A 11 17.07 -4.57 -9.86
C ARG A 11 18.56 -4.36 -10.18
N GLY A 12 19.30 -5.39 -10.60
CA GLY A 12 20.73 -5.31 -10.89
C GLY A 12 21.63 -5.36 -9.66
N ALA A 13 21.12 -5.74 -8.50
CA ALA A 13 21.94 -5.98 -7.31
C ALA A 13 22.65 -7.34 -7.45
N LEU A 14 23.94 -7.37 -7.13
CA LEU A 14 24.73 -8.60 -7.11
C LEU A 14 24.53 -9.29 -5.76
N CYS A 15 24.23 -10.59 -5.80
CA CYS A 15 24.10 -11.46 -4.63
C CYS A 15 25.15 -12.58 -4.69
N LEU A 16 25.86 -12.80 -3.59
CA LEU A 16 26.72 -13.96 -3.39
C LEU A 16 26.27 -14.75 -2.17
N ALA A 17 26.18 -16.06 -2.28
CA ALA A 17 25.90 -16.94 -1.16
C ALA A 17 26.96 -18.04 -1.05
N GLY A 18 27.32 -18.38 0.18
CA GLY A 18 28.34 -19.38 0.44
C GLY A 18 28.73 -19.49 1.90
N TRP A 19 30.00 -19.80 2.14
CA TRP A 19 30.53 -19.92 3.50
C TRP A 19 32.00 -19.52 3.61
N SER A 20 32.39 -19.10 4.81
CA SER A 20 33.75 -18.70 5.14
C SER A 20 34.08 -19.06 6.58
N GLU A 21 35.28 -19.58 6.81
CA GLU A 21 35.81 -19.82 8.16
C GLU A 21 36.07 -18.51 8.92
N ARG A 22 36.19 -17.39 8.20
CA ARG A 22 36.34 -16.06 8.81
C ARG A 22 35.00 -15.54 9.29
N LEU A 23 34.94 -15.06 10.53
CA LEU A 23 33.74 -14.46 11.15
C LEU A 23 33.53 -13.00 10.75
N GLU A 24 34.61 -12.27 10.49
CA GLU A 24 34.58 -10.92 9.94
C GLU A 24 34.83 -11.00 8.43
N LEU A 25 33.88 -10.47 7.66
CA LEU A 25 33.97 -10.34 6.21
C LEU A 25 33.78 -8.87 5.89
N GLU A 26 34.73 -8.29 5.16
CA GLU A 26 34.64 -6.95 4.58
C GLU A 26 34.80 -7.06 3.06
N PRO A 27 33.88 -7.77 2.40
CA PRO A 27 34.08 -8.17 1.02
C PRO A 27 33.99 -6.93 0.13
N ARG A 28 34.98 -6.76 -0.74
CA ARG A 28 34.98 -5.66 -1.71
C ARG A 28 34.91 -6.24 -3.11
N LEU A 29 33.97 -5.71 -3.89
CA LEU A 29 33.92 -6.00 -5.30
C LEU A 29 34.96 -5.15 -6.02
N ALA A 30 35.91 -5.79 -6.71
CA ALA A 30 36.90 -5.10 -7.52
C ALA A 30 36.36 -4.95 -8.95
N LEU A 31 36.23 -3.71 -9.39
CA LEU A 31 35.89 -3.38 -10.78
C LEU A 31 37.15 -3.37 -11.67
N ALA A 32 36.95 -3.44 -12.99
CA ALA A 32 38.02 -3.39 -13.98
C ALA A 32 38.86 -2.10 -13.93
N ASP A 33 38.30 -1.01 -13.39
CA ASP A 33 38.98 0.28 -13.17
C ASP A 33 39.70 0.37 -11.82
N GLY A 34 39.68 -0.69 -11.01
CA GLY A 34 40.28 -0.75 -9.69
C GLY A 34 39.45 -0.09 -8.58
N ALA A 35 38.27 0.47 -8.88
CA ALA A 35 37.37 1.00 -7.86
C ALA A 35 36.68 -0.13 -7.08
N GLY A 36 36.59 0.04 -5.76
CA GLY A 36 35.84 -0.86 -4.88
C GLY A 36 34.39 -0.42 -4.75
N ILE A 37 33.45 -1.36 -4.74
CA ILE A 37 32.05 -1.10 -4.37
C ILE A 37 31.79 -1.65 -2.97
N ASP A 38 31.22 -0.79 -2.11
CA ASP A 38 30.81 -1.15 -0.76
C ASP A 38 29.58 -2.07 -0.75
N VAL A 39 29.55 -2.93 0.25
CA VAL A 39 28.51 -3.92 0.48
C VAL A 39 27.23 -3.23 0.93
N LEU A 40 26.09 -3.61 0.35
CA LEU A 40 24.78 -3.16 0.80
C LEU A 40 24.38 -3.88 2.10
N HIS A 41 24.61 -5.20 2.17
CA HIS A 41 24.24 -6.01 3.31
C HIS A 41 25.01 -7.33 3.38
N VAL A 42 25.29 -7.80 4.61
CA VAL A 42 25.83 -9.15 4.88
C VAL A 42 24.91 -9.86 5.87
N THR A 43 24.28 -10.94 5.43
CA THR A 43 23.52 -11.85 6.30
C THR A 43 24.41 -13.02 6.67
N ARG A 44 24.63 -13.26 7.97
CA ARG A 44 25.39 -14.41 8.49
C ARG A 44 24.46 -15.44 9.13
N PHE A 45 24.75 -16.72 8.94
CA PHE A 45 23.93 -17.81 9.47
C PHE A 45 24.77 -19.07 9.77
N ARG A 46 24.20 -19.95 10.59
CA ARG A 46 24.79 -21.26 10.89
C ARG A 46 24.54 -22.20 9.72
N ARG A 47 25.50 -23.08 9.45
CA ARG A 47 25.39 -24.10 8.43
C ARG A 47 25.51 -25.46 9.05
N ARG A 48 24.43 -26.25 8.98
CA ARG A 48 24.35 -27.56 9.62
C ARG A 48 25.33 -28.56 9.01
N ASP A 49 25.54 -28.48 7.70
CA ASP A 49 26.48 -29.32 6.97
C ASP A 49 27.95 -29.09 7.37
N LEU A 50 28.27 -27.92 7.94
CA LEU A 50 29.59 -27.61 8.48
C LEU A 50 29.80 -28.10 9.92
N SER A 51 28.79 -28.72 10.54
CA SER A 51 28.85 -29.24 11.93
C SER A 51 29.39 -28.23 12.96
N SER A 52 29.07 -26.95 12.77
CA SER A 52 29.57 -25.84 13.59
C SER A 52 28.43 -24.94 14.04
N GLU A 53 28.51 -24.50 15.30
CA GLU A 53 27.60 -23.51 15.89
C GLU A 53 27.96 -22.06 15.48
N ALA A 54 29.09 -21.87 14.79
CA ALA A 54 29.55 -20.57 14.32
C ALA A 54 28.77 -20.10 13.07
N LEU A 55 28.65 -18.77 12.91
CA LEU A 55 27.96 -18.14 11.79
C LEU A 55 28.84 -18.08 10.53
N LEU A 56 29.19 -19.25 10.01
CA LEU A 56 30.12 -19.41 8.89
C LEU A 56 29.46 -19.19 7.52
N GLY A 57 28.14 -19.39 7.41
CA GLY A 57 27.39 -19.12 6.20
C GLY A 57 27.21 -17.62 5.96
N PHE A 58 27.15 -17.21 4.69
CA PHE A 58 26.86 -15.83 4.32
C PHE A 58 25.95 -15.71 3.09
N VAL A 59 25.17 -14.63 3.05
CA VAL A 59 24.58 -14.02 1.86
C VAL A 59 25.02 -12.56 1.85
N ILE A 60 25.64 -12.11 0.76
CA ILE A 60 26.14 -10.75 0.61
C ILE A 60 25.45 -10.09 -0.59
N ALA A 61 24.95 -8.88 -0.41
CA ALA A 61 24.32 -8.09 -1.46
C ALA A 61 25.13 -6.81 -1.75
N TRP A 62 25.27 -6.45 -3.03
CA TRP A 62 25.85 -5.19 -3.52
C TRP A 62 24.84 -4.40 -4.35
N PRO A 63 24.93 -3.05 -4.37
CA PRO A 63 23.92 -2.19 -5.00
C PRO A 63 23.88 -2.28 -6.54
N ARG A 64 22.73 -1.90 -7.12
CA ARG A 64 22.42 -1.86 -8.57
C ARG A 64 23.51 -1.28 -9.49
N ARG A 65 24.25 -0.26 -9.03
CA ARG A 65 25.29 0.42 -9.83
C ARG A 65 26.49 -0.48 -10.15
N THR A 66 26.52 -1.68 -9.58
CA THR A 66 27.56 -2.69 -9.77
C THR A 66 27.72 -3.13 -11.23
N LEU A 67 26.62 -3.34 -11.96
CA LEU A 67 26.66 -3.92 -13.31
C LEU A 67 26.60 -2.92 -14.45
N GLY A 68 26.11 -1.69 -14.21
CA GLY A 68 26.10 -0.64 -15.23
C GLY A 68 27.49 -0.23 -15.73
N ARG A 69 28.55 -0.76 -15.09
CA ARG A 69 29.97 -0.58 -15.46
C ARG A 69 30.60 -1.83 -16.09
N MET A 70 29.82 -2.89 -16.31
CA MET A 70 30.31 -4.18 -16.79
C MET A 70 29.71 -4.53 -18.15
N GLY A 71 30.53 -5.02 -19.07
CA GLY A 71 30.04 -5.62 -20.31
C GLY A 71 29.35 -6.97 -20.05
N GLU A 72 28.49 -7.40 -20.96
CA GLU A 72 27.65 -8.61 -20.83
C GLU A 72 28.45 -9.91 -20.57
N ASP A 73 29.73 -9.97 -20.97
CA ASP A 73 30.62 -11.13 -20.80
C ASP A 73 31.66 -10.99 -19.66
N ALA A 74 31.58 -9.95 -18.83
CA ALA A 74 32.62 -9.69 -17.83
C ALA A 74 32.51 -10.61 -16.60
N SER A 75 33.58 -11.36 -16.30
CA SER A 75 33.75 -12.07 -15.03
C SER A 75 33.95 -11.08 -13.86
N LEU A 76 33.37 -11.37 -12.70
CA LEU A 76 33.54 -10.55 -11.49
C LEU A 76 34.75 -11.01 -10.69
N SER A 77 35.51 -10.07 -10.14
CA SER A 77 36.61 -10.32 -9.21
C SER A 77 36.22 -9.83 -7.82
N ILE A 78 36.09 -10.74 -6.85
CA ILE A 78 35.61 -10.43 -5.49
C ILE A 78 36.70 -10.76 -4.48
N ALA A 79 37.18 -9.75 -3.75
CA ALA A 79 38.10 -9.95 -2.65
C ALA A 79 37.31 -10.11 -1.32
N PRO A 80 37.47 -11.21 -0.57
CA PRO A 80 36.77 -11.42 0.70
C PRO A 80 37.12 -10.38 1.78
N VAL A 81 38.35 -9.90 1.77
CA VAL A 81 38.94 -8.86 2.65
C VAL A 81 40.00 -8.10 1.82
N PRO A 82 40.28 -6.81 2.08
CA PRO A 82 41.36 -6.11 1.42
C PRO A 82 42.71 -6.86 1.50
N GLY A 83 43.32 -7.15 0.35
CA GLY A 83 44.62 -7.83 0.25
C GLY A 83 44.57 -9.35 0.05
N ASP A 84 43.39 -9.96 0.12
CA ASP A 84 43.22 -11.38 -0.24
C ASP A 84 43.29 -11.60 -1.77
N GLU A 85 43.61 -12.84 -2.16
CA GLU A 85 43.43 -13.29 -3.54
C GLU A 85 41.95 -13.23 -3.93
N PRO A 86 41.60 -12.58 -5.05
CA PRO A 86 40.21 -12.43 -5.45
C PRO A 86 39.63 -13.75 -5.97
N VAL A 87 38.38 -14.00 -5.63
CA VAL A 87 37.58 -15.08 -6.20
C VAL A 87 36.94 -14.58 -7.48
N ILE A 88 37.15 -15.31 -8.58
CA ILE A 88 36.58 -14.99 -9.88
C ILE A 88 35.22 -15.68 -10.03
N VAL A 89 34.17 -14.92 -10.30
CA VAL A 89 32.84 -15.42 -10.62
C VAL A 89 32.60 -15.30 -12.12
N ALA A 90 32.34 -16.43 -12.75
CA ALA A 90 32.05 -16.51 -14.18
C ALA A 90 30.66 -15.94 -14.51
N SER A 91 30.53 -15.31 -15.69
CA SER A 91 29.29 -14.64 -16.14
C SER A 91 28.05 -15.56 -16.14
N HIS A 92 28.15 -16.81 -16.61
CA HIS A 92 27.01 -17.73 -16.65
C HIS A 92 26.34 -17.96 -15.28
N ARG A 93 27.12 -17.97 -14.19
CA ARG A 93 26.59 -18.13 -12.83
C ARG A 93 25.59 -17.02 -12.50
N LEU A 94 25.85 -15.80 -13.01
CA LEU A 94 25.07 -14.60 -12.72
C LEU A 94 23.61 -14.69 -13.15
N HIS A 95 23.30 -15.58 -14.09
CA HIS A 95 21.96 -15.78 -14.64
C HIS A 95 21.29 -17.06 -14.13
N GLU A 96 22.06 -18.10 -13.80
CA GLU A 96 21.52 -19.43 -13.49
C GLU A 96 21.46 -19.75 -11.99
N ASP A 97 22.34 -19.15 -11.19
CA ASP A 97 22.52 -19.56 -9.80
C ASP A 97 21.35 -19.15 -8.89
N GLU A 98 20.53 -18.15 -9.25
CA GLU A 98 19.33 -17.80 -8.46
C GLU A 98 18.32 -18.97 -8.48
N ALA A 99 18.02 -19.50 -9.67
CA ALA A 99 17.12 -20.63 -9.83
C ALA A 99 17.68 -21.89 -9.13
N ARG A 100 19.00 -22.10 -9.20
CA ARG A 100 19.67 -23.22 -8.53
C ARG A 100 19.64 -23.08 -7.00
N LEU A 101 19.85 -21.87 -6.47
CA LEU A 101 19.75 -21.61 -5.03
C LEU A 101 18.37 -22.01 -4.51
N VAL A 102 17.32 -21.58 -5.21
CA VAL A 102 15.94 -21.92 -4.86
C VAL A 102 15.69 -23.42 -4.98
N ALA A 103 16.15 -24.07 -6.05
CA ALA A 103 15.87 -25.49 -6.30
C ALA A 103 16.64 -26.46 -5.39
N SER A 104 17.91 -26.16 -5.05
CA SER A 104 18.81 -27.13 -4.41
C SER A 104 19.78 -26.54 -3.38
N GLY A 105 19.71 -25.24 -3.09
CA GLY A 105 20.46 -24.65 -1.97
C GLY A 105 20.03 -25.26 -0.64
N VAL A 106 20.95 -25.36 0.32
CA VAL A 106 20.58 -25.80 1.69
C VAL A 106 19.63 -24.80 2.34
N ASP A 107 18.76 -25.27 3.23
CA ASP A 107 17.65 -24.50 3.81
C ASP A 107 18.12 -23.21 4.51
N GLU A 108 19.29 -23.25 5.13
CA GLU A 108 19.88 -22.10 5.80
C GLU A 108 20.27 -20.98 4.82
N ILE A 109 20.84 -21.34 3.66
CA ILE A 109 21.14 -20.39 2.58
C ILE A 109 19.84 -19.83 1.99
N PHE A 110 18.88 -20.71 1.70
CA PHE A 110 17.59 -20.31 1.14
C PHE A 110 16.85 -19.32 2.07
N SER A 111 16.85 -19.60 3.36
CA SER A 111 16.23 -18.71 4.35
C SER A 111 16.96 -17.39 4.52
N ALA A 112 18.30 -17.38 4.45
CA ALA A 112 19.08 -16.15 4.44
C ALA A 112 18.82 -15.30 3.17
N TYR A 113 18.60 -15.94 2.02
CA TYR A 113 18.16 -15.28 0.79
C TYR A 113 16.78 -14.62 0.97
N LEU A 114 15.80 -15.36 1.51
CA LEU A 114 14.46 -14.81 1.82
C LEU A 114 14.54 -13.64 2.81
N ARG A 115 15.37 -13.72 3.85
CA ARG A 115 15.61 -12.60 4.79
C ARG A 115 16.18 -11.38 4.09
N THR A 116 17.09 -11.57 3.15
CA THR A 116 17.71 -10.48 2.38
C THR A 116 16.68 -9.79 1.47
N ILE A 117 15.73 -10.55 0.90
CA ILE A 117 14.55 -10.00 0.20
C ILE A 117 13.66 -9.23 1.18
N ALA A 118 13.33 -9.82 2.34
CA ALA A 118 12.46 -9.19 3.34
C ALA A 118 13.02 -7.87 3.89
N LEU A 119 14.35 -7.76 3.98
CA LEU A 119 15.07 -6.52 4.32
C LEU A 119 15.11 -5.50 3.15
N ARG A 120 14.47 -5.82 2.02
CA ARG A 120 14.47 -5.02 0.78
C ARG A 120 15.87 -4.76 0.21
N ARG A 121 16.84 -5.63 0.53
CA ARG A 121 18.23 -5.55 0.04
C ARG A 121 18.40 -6.23 -1.32
N LEU A 122 17.52 -7.18 -1.63
CA LEU A 122 17.32 -7.75 -2.95
C LEU A 122 15.89 -7.51 -3.42
N ALA A 123 15.71 -7.43 -4.73
CA ALA A 123 14.43 -7.45 -5.40
C ALA A 123 13.74 -8.81 -5.19
N PRO A 124 12.40 -8.85 -5.22
CA PRO A 124 11.70 -10.10 -5.43
C PRO A 124 12.18 -10.82 -6.69
N PRO A 125 12.29 -12.17 -6.66
CA PRO A 125 12.74 -12.94 -7.82
C PRO A 125 11.82 -12.78 -9.03
N ALA A 126 12.38 -13.02 -10.22
CA ALA A 126 11.60 -13.12 -11.44
C ALA A 126 10.56 -14.25 -11.33
N ARG A 127 9.47 -14.13 -12.10
CA ARG A 127 8.27 -14.97 -11.96
C ARG A 127 8.52 -16.47 -11.78
N ALA A 128 9.31 -17.09 -12.65
CA ALA A 128 9.56 -18.53 -12.60
C ALA A 128 10.30 -18.96 -11.32
N VAL A 129 11.28 -18.15 -10.89
CA VAL A 129 12.06 -18.39 -9.66
C VAL A 129 11.20 -18.11 -8.42
N GLY A 130 10.35 -17.08 -8.46
CA GLY A 130 9.40 -16.76 -7.40
C GLY A 130 8.37 -17.87 -7.16
N GLU A 131 7.79 -18.43 -8.23
CA GLU A 131 6.88 -19.57 -8.15
C GLU A 131 7.58 -20.80 -7.49
N ALA A 132 8.82 -21.08 -7.89
CA ALA A 132 9.61 -22.16 -7.29
C ALA A 132 9.94 -21.90 -5.81
N ALA A 133 10.27 -20.66 -5.44
CA ALA A 133 10.56 -20.28 -4.06
C ALA A 133 9.31 -20.41 -3.17
N ILE A 134 8.16 -19.97 -3.66
CA ILE A 134 6.87 -20.13 -2.98
C ILE A 134 6.56 -21.61 -2.78
N ALA A 135 6.67 -22.43 -3.84
CA ALA A 135 6.43 -23.88 -3.75
C ALA A 135 7.35 -24.56 -2.73
N ARG A 136 8.65 -24.20 -2.72
CA ARG A 136 9.61 -24.71 -1.74
C ARG A 136 9.22 -24.33 -0.31
N VAL A 137 8.95 -23.05 -0.06
CA VAL A 137 8.48 -22.58 1.25
C VAL A 137 7.23 -23.34 1.67
N GLN A 138 6.25 -23.52 0.79
CA GLN A 138 5.03 -24.27 1.11
C GLN A 138 5.29 -25.73 1.50
N SER A 139 6.27 -26.37 0.88
CA SER A 139 6.65 -27.75 1.22
C SER A 139 7.38 -27.85 2.57
N GLU A 140 8.22 -26.87 2.90
CA GLU A 140 9.05 -26.85 4.12
C GLU A 140 8.31 -26.24 5.34
N LEU A 141 7.28 -25.42 5.12
CA LEU A 141 6.52 -24.75 6.19
C LEU A 141 5.82 -25.72 7.15
N ARG A 142 5.52 -26.95 6.71
CA ARG A 142 4.89 -27.97 7.56
C ARG A 142 5.83 -28.54 8.61
N THR A 143 7.12 -28.25 8.53
CA THR A 143 8.16 -28.84 9.40
C THR A 143 8.73 -27.90 10.45
N PHE A 144 8.35 -26.62 10.48
CA PHE A 144 8.89 -25.67 11.46
C PHE A 144 8.00 -25.54 12.70
N PRO A 145 8.54 -25.81 13.91
CA PRO A 145 7.78 -25.67 15.13
C PRO A 145 7.56 -24.18 15.46
N ALA A 146 6.34 -23.83 15.86
CA ALA A 146 5.99 -22.49 16.35
C ALA A 146 6.81 -22.07 17.58
N GLU A 147 7.40 -23.04 18.29
CA GLU A 147 8.20 -22.84 19.48
C GLU A 147 9.55 -23.57 19.38
N THR A 148 10.62 -22.84 19.66
CA THR A 148 11.99 -23.34 19.75
C THR A 148 12.61 -22.88 21.08
N PRO A 149 13.72 -23.48 21.54
CA PRO A 149 14.42 -22.99 22.73
C PRO A 149 14.86 -21.53 22.65
N ALA A 150 14.99 -20.97 21.44
CA ALA A 150 15.49 -19.62 21.23
C ALA A 150 14.37 -18.59 20.98
N MET A 151 13.21 -19.02 20.49
CA MET A 151 12.09 -18.14 20.16
C MET A 151 10.77 -18.90 20.10
N ALA A 152 9.68 -18.26 20.50
CA ALA A 152 8.31 -18.70 20.27
C ALA A 152 7.58 -17.64 19.46
N VAL A 153 6.89 -18.03 18.39
CA VAL A 153 6.10 -17.13 17.56
C VAL A 153 4.74 -17.74 17.29
N ASN A 154 3.72 -16.90 17.23
CA ASN A 154 2.42 -17.30 16.76
C ASN A 154 1.80 -16.18 15.92
N LEU A 155 1.07 -16.57 14.89
CA LEU A 155 0.23 -15.67 14.13
C LEU A 155 -1.21 -16.07 14.41
N GLU A 156 -1.94 -15.21 15.10
CA GLU A 156 -3.28 -15.49 15.63
C GLU A 156 -4.36 -15.24 14.60
N ARG A 157 -4.19 -14.15 13.85
CA ARG A 157 -5.11 -13.76 12.79
C ARG A 157 -4.30 -13.32 11.59
N LEU A 158 -4.72 -13.77 10.41
CA LEU A 158 -4.22 -13.31 9.14
C LEU A 158 -5.42 -13.30 8.20
N MET A 159 -5.69 -12.15 7.58
CA MET A 159 -6.81 -12.00 6.66
C MET A 159 -6.40 -11.25 5.41
N VAL A 160 -7.16 -11.47 4.33
CA VAL A 160 -7.05 -10.74 3.07
C VAL A 160 -8.45 -10.52 2.51
N ALA A 161 -8.69 -9.34 1.97
CA ALA A 161 -9.95 -9.00 1.32
C ALA A 161 -9.81 -9.03 -0.22
N PRO A 162 -10.92 -9.11 -0.98
CA PRO A 162 -10.89 -9.12 -2.45
C PRO A 162 -10.18 -7.91 -3.07
N SER A 163 -10.18 -6.75 -2.39
CA SER A 163 -9.39 -5.58 -2.78
C SER A 163 -7.87 -5.80 -2.73
N GLY A 164 -7.41 -6.94 -2.19
CA GLY A 164 -6.01 -7.30 -2.01
C GLY A 164 -5.37 -6.67 -0.77
N VAL A 165 -6.14 -5.97 0.05
CA VAL A 165 -5.71 -5.50 1.37
C VAL A 165 -5.67 -6.69 2.33
N GLY A 166 -4.59 -6.82 3.09
CA GLY A 166 -4.49 -7.82 4.14
C GLY A 166 -3.84 -7.29 5.41
N MET A 167 -4.09 -7.99 6.51
CA MET A 167 -3.51 -7.71 7.81
C MET A 167 -3.22 -8.99 8.58
N GLY A 168 -2.23 -8.92 9.46
CA GLY A 168 -1.85 -10.00 10.37
C GLY A 168 -1.63 -9.47 11.78
N ILE A 169 -2.04 -10.26 12.77
CA ILE A 169 -1.78 -10.02 14.20
C ILE A 169 -1.22 -11.30 14.80
N GLY A 170 -0.18 -11.15 15.61
CA GLY A 170 0.46 -12.26 16.30
C GLY A 170 1.28 -11.81 17.49
N TRP A 171 2.16 -12.68 17.95
CA TRP A 171 3.11 -12.41 19.01
C TRP A 171 4.42 -13.14 18.81
N CYS A 172 5.49 -12.58 19.35
CA CYS A 172 6.83 -13.13 19.27
C CYS A 172 7.55 -12.94 20.61
N LEU A 173 8.06 -14.03 21.16
CA LEU A 173 8.85 -14.07 22.38
C LEU A 173 10.23 -14.63 22.08
N SER A 174 11.27 -13.95 22.53
CA SER A 174 12.66 -14.36 22.31
C SER A 174 13.35 -14.74 23.62
N ALA A 175 14.21 -15.76 23.60
CA ALA A 175 14.93 -16.21 24.80
C ALA A 175 16.05 -15.23 25.21
N ARG A 176 16.52 -14.40 24.28
CA ARG A 176 17.57 -13.40 24.47
C ARG A 176 17.22 -12.15 23.67
N ARG A 177 17.85 -11.01 24.02
CA ARG A 177 17.77 -9.80 23.19
C ARG A 177 18.22 -10.15 21.78
N VAL A 178 17.36 -9.87 20.81
CA VAL A 178 17.60 -10.16 19.40
C VAL A 178 18.07 -8.87 18.75
N ASP A 179 19.25 -8.90 18.14
CA ASP A 179 19.84 -7.70 17.50
C ASP A 179 19.34 -7.49 16.05
N GLN A 180 18.48 -8.38 15.55
CA GLN A 180 17.87 -8.27 14.22
C GLN A 180 16.34 -8.30 14.31
N PRO A 181 15.64 -7.54 13.44
CA PRO A 181 14.19 -7.46 13.47
C PRO A 181 13.51 -8.76 13.06
N LEU A 182 12.26 -8.92 13.50
CA LEU A 182 11.33 -9.90 12.95
C LEU A 182 10.96 -9.46 11.51
N LEU A 183 11.03 -10.38 10.55
CA LEU A 183 10.83 -10.05 9.14
C LEU A 183 9.66 -10.83 8.56
N GLY A 184 8.91 -10.18 7.66
CA GLY A 184 7.75 -10.77 6.99
C GLY A 184 7.92 -10.80 5.47
N LEU A 185 7.42 -11.87 4.86
CA LEU A 185 7.14 -11.94 3.43
C LEU A 185 5.69 -12.37 3.22
N VAL A 186 4.96 -11.70 2.34
CA VAL A 186 3.66 -12.19 1.86
C VAL A 186 3.85 -12.88 0.53
N SER A 187 3.32 -14.09 0.42
CA SER A 187 3.15 -14.80 -0.84
C SER A 187 1.68 -14.78 -1.27
N ALA A 188 1.35 -14.34 -2.48
CA ALA A 188 -0.02 -14.40 -3.01
C ALA A 188 0.03 -14.75 -4.51
N GLY A 189 -0.45 -15.95 -4.85
CA GLY A 189 -0.27 -16.54 -6.18
C GLY A 189 1.20 -16.60 -6.56
N ARG A 190 1.64 -15.67 -7.41
CA ARG A 190 3.02 -15.58 -7.94
C ARG A 190 3.87 -14.48 -7.29
N LEU A 191 3.27 -13.68 -6.42
CA LEU A 191 3.92 -12.56 -5.77
C LEU A 191 4.64 -13.06 -4.52
N LEU A 192 5.89 -12.65 -4.32
CA LEU A 192 6.58 -12.72 -3.04
C LEU A 192 7.05 -11.31 -2.67
N ARG A 193 6.52 -10.73 -1.60
CA ARG A 193 6.75 -9.32 -1.27
C ARG A 193 7.13 -9.12 0.20
N PRO A 194 8.13 -8.28 0.50
CA PRO A 194 8.44 -7.85 1.87
C PRO A 194 7.25 -7.20 2.54
N VAL A 195 6.98 -7.62 3.77
CA VAL A 195 5.98 -7.02 4.66
C VAL A 195 6.67 -6.57 5.93
N HIS A 196 6.39 -5.33 6.32
CA HIS A 196 6.89 -4.79 7.57
C HIS A 196 6.07 -5.39 8.72
N LEU A 197 6.75 -6.08 9.62
CA LEU A 197 6.18 -6.52 10.88
C LEU A 197 6.57 -5.49 11.92
N VAL A 198 5.61 -4.98 12.67
CA VAL A 198 5.84 -4.00 13.75
C VAL A 198 5.77 -4.76 15.07
N PRO A 199 6.91 -5.16 15.65
CA PRO A 199 6.95 -5.90 16.91
C PRO A 199 6.80 -4.95 18.09
N GLU A 200 6.45 -5.51 19.25
CA GLU A 200 6.32 -4.76 20.51
C GLU A 200 5.16 -3.73 20.52
N SER A 201 4.25 -3.80 19.54
CA SER A 201 3.16 -2.83 19.34
C SER A 201 1.89 -3.17 20.10
N LEU A 202 1.58 -4.46 20.34
CA LEU A 202 0.30 -4.89 20.91
C LEU A 202 0.43 -5.46 22.34
N PRO A 203 -0.46 -5.09 23.28
CA PRO A 203 -0.40 -5.56 24.67
C PRO A 203 -0.74 -7.05 24.77
N ARG A 204 0.03 -7.81 25.55
CA ARG A 204 -0.03 -9.27 25.69
C ARG A 204 0.15 -9.77 27.12
N GLU A 205 -0.76 -9.39 28.00
CA GLU A 205 -0.72 -9.81 29.40
C GLU A 205 -0.91 -11.32 29.59
N ASP A 206 -1.63 -11.95 28.67
CA ASP A 206 -1.88 -13.38 28.61
C ASP A 206 -0.59 -14.22 28.46
N LEU A 207 0.48 -13.63 27.91
CA LEU A 207 1.76 -14.31 27.71
C LEU A 207 2.66 -14.32 28.97
N ALA A 208 2.20 -13.79 30.12
CA ALA A 208 3.00 -13.68 31.32
C ALA A 208 3.54 -15.04 31.83
N GLY A 209 2.86 -16.15 31.55
CA GLY A 209 3.33 -17.50 31.89
C GLY A 209 4.62 -17.93 31.19
N TYR A 210 4.99 -17.29 30.08
CA TYR A 210 6.21 -17.60 29.32
C TYR A 210 7.47 -16.92 29.88
N ARG A 211 7.34 -16.05 30.89
CA ARG A 211 8.44 -15.24 31.49
C ARG A 211 9.63 -16.05 31.98
N GLU A 212 9.43 -17.31 32.36
CA GLU A 212 10.52 -18.17 32.85
C GLU A 212 11.44 -18.67 31.73
N ARG A 213 10.94 -18.70 30.49
CA ARG A 213 11.65 -19.26 29.32
C ARG A 213 12.05 -18.21 28.31
N TYR A 214 11.26 -17.13 28.20
CA TYR A 214 11.46 -16.08 27.23
C TYR A 214 11.43 -14.71 27.89
N ARG A 215 12.07 -13.74 27.24
CA ARG A 215 11.90 -12.33 27.59
C ARG A 215 10.47 -11.94 27.26
N TYR A 216 9.78 -11.43 28.27
CA TYR A 216 8.42 -10.92 28.18
C TYR A 216 8.44 -9.45 28.58
N THR A 217 7.78 -8.62 27.79
CA THR A 217 7.67 -7.17 27.98
C THR A 217 6.24 -6.76 28.32
N GLY A 218 5.25 -7.62 28.04
CA GLY A 218 3.83 -7.30 28.13
C GLY A 218 3.30 -6.55 26.91
N ARG A 219 4.17 -6.22 25.95
CA ARG A 219 3.79 -5.72 24.62
C ARG A 219 4.25 -6.66 23.52
N ASP A 220 4.49 -7.93 23.80
CA ASP A 220 5.14 -8.88 22.88
C ASP A 220 4.30 -9.27 21.63
N GLY A 221 3.18 -8.58 21.40
CA GLY A 221 2.38 -8.71 20.20
C GLY A 221 2.93 -7.86 19.04
N PHE A 222 2.73 -8.35 17.82
CA PHE A 222 3.07 -7.64 16.59
C PHE A 222 1.86 -7.55 15.67
N PHE A 223 1.88 -6.57 14.77
CA PHE A 223 0.96 -6.53 13.64
C PHE A 223 1.72 -6.36 12.33
N CYS A 224 1.01 -6.57 11.23
CA CYS A 224 1.41 -6.10 9.92
C CYS A 224 0.18 -5.81 9.06
N ALA A 225 0.33 -4.88 8.13
CA ALA A 225 -0.58 -4.70 7.01
C ALA A 225 0.18 -4.86 5.69
N PHE A 226 -0.55 -5.20 4.64
CA PHE A 226 0.03 -5.38 3.32
C PHE A 226 -1.02 -5.23 2.23
N ARG A 227 -0.55 -4.97 1.01
CA ARG A 227 -1.36 -5.00 -0.20
C ARG A 227 -0.78 -5.95 -1.24
N VAL A 228 -1.65 -6.80 -1.76
CA VAL A 228 -1.42 -7.65 -2.92
C VAL A 228 -2.33 -7.18 -4.08
N PRO A 229 -1.97 -7.37 -5.34
CA PRO A 229 -2.86 -7.03 -6.46
C PRO A 229 -4.19 -7.79 -6.35
N ALA A 230 -5.32 -7.09 -6.50
CA ALA A 230 -6.68 -7.61 -6.36
C ALA A 230 -7.00 -8.81 -7.29
N SER A 231 -6.19 -9.04 -8.33
CA SER A 231 -6.36 -10.13 -9.29
C SER A 231 -5.84 -11.50 -8.83
N HIS A 232 -5.50 -11.70 -7.55
CA HIS A 232 -4.76 -12.90 -7.13
C HIS A 232 -5.37 -13.71 -5.98
N ASP A 233 -5.38 -15.02 -6.27
CA ASP A 233 -5.39 -16.24 -5.44
C ASP A 233 -5.85 -16.11 -3.97
N PRO A 234 -6.92 -16.81 -3.55
CA PRO A 234 -7.34 -16.88 -2.14
C PRO A 234 -6.26 -17.43 -1.19
N GLU A 235 -5.15 -17.98 -1.70
CA GLU A 235 -4.03 -18.48 -0.91
C GLU A 235 -2.94 -17.44 -0.56
N ALA A 236 -3.30 -16.21 -0.23
CA ALA A 236 -2.32 -15.30 0.38
C ALA A 236 -1.77 -15.92 1.67
N ARG A 237 -0.45 -15.89 1.88
CA ARG A 237 0.21 -16.42 3.08
C ARG A 237 1.22 -15.41 3.59
N LEU A 238 1.32 -15.30 4.91
CA LEU A 238 2.40 -14.57 5.57
C LEU A 238 3.46 -15.59 6.01
N ILE A 239 4.70 -15.33 5.64
CA ILE A 239 5.90 -16.07 6.02
C ILE A 239 6.67 -15.19 7.00
N ILE A 240 6.90 -15.70 8.20
CA ILE A 240 7.65 -15.03 9.27
C ILE A 240 9.06 -15.63 9.33
N LEU A 241 10.04 -14.75 9.23
CA LEU A 241 11.46 -15.07 9.27
C LEU A 241 12.04 -14.53 10.57
N GLY A 242 12.41 -15.43 11.47
CA GLY A 242 13.04 -15.10 12.74
C GLY A 242 14.56 -15.12 12.66
N ASN A 243 15.19 -14.65 13.73
CA ASN A 243 16.64 -14.56 13.84
C ASN A 243 17.27 -15.74 14.61
N ALA A 244 16.47 -16.74 15.00
CA ALA A 244 16.89 -17.75 15.95
C ALA A 244 16.72 -19.17 15.40
N GLY A 245 17.79 -19.94 15.45
CA GLY A 245 17.83 -21.32 14.99
C GLY A 245 18.60 -21.51 13.68
N PRO A 246 19.01 -22.75 13.36
CA PRO A 246 19.82 -23.04 12.18
C PRO A 246 19.13 -22.58 10.89
N THR A 247 17.82 -22.70 10.78
CA THR A 247 17.09 -22.46 9.52
C THR A 247 16.61 -21.03 9.33
N GLY A 248 16.47 -20.17 10.36
CA GLY A 248 15.99 -18.78 10.20
C GLY A 248 14.56 -18.59 9.65
N LEU A 249 13.91 -19.66 9.17
CA LEU A 249 12.50 -19.72 8.78
C LEU A 249 11.70 -20.33 9.92
N VAL A 250 10.59 -19.66 10.27
CA VAL A 250 9.96 -19.91 11.57
C VAL A 250 8.51 -20.33 11.41
N PHE A 251 7.74 -19.64 10.57
CA PHE A 251 6.30 -19.87 10.56
C PHE A 251 5.66 -19.34 9.28
N GLY A 252 4.57 -19.97 8.84
CA GLY A 252 3.77 -19.45 7.74
C GLY A 252 2.32 -19.91 7.84
N ARG A 253 1.39 -19.01 7.57
CA ARG A 253 -0.06 -19.27 7.66
C ARG A 253 -0.76 -18.71 6.44
N SER A 254 -1.80 -19.40 6.00
CA SER A 254 -2.73 -18.87 5.00
C SER A 254 -3.66 -17.85 5.61
N ALA A 255 -3.91 -16.79 4.84
CA ALA A 255 -4.86 -15.76 5.17
C ALA A 255 -6.28 -16.32 5.03
N GLU A 256 -7.15 -15.91 5.94
CA GLU A 256 -8.59 -16.04 5.79
C GLU A 256 -9.08 -15.00 4.77
N VAL A 257 -9.89 -15.42 3.80
CA VAL A 257 -10.52 -14.49 2.87
C VAL A 257 -11.77 -13.91 3.53
N VAL A 258 -11.79 -12.60 3.73
CA VAL A 258 -12.88 -11.85 4.39
C VAL A 258 -13.46 -10.81 3.45
N SER A 259 -14.64 -10.24 3.76
CA SER A 259 -15.14 -9.11 2.98
C SER A 259 -14.29 -7.85 3.18
N ASP A 260 -14.33 -6.90 2.24
CA ASP A 260 -13.63 -5.62 2.41
C ASP A 260 -14.16 -4.85 3.64
N ALA A 261 -15.44 -4.99 3.97
CA ALA A 261 -16.03 -4.41 5.18
C ALA A 261 -15.45 -5.02 6.46
N ASP A 262 -15.35 -6.35 6.54
CA ASP A 262 -14.78 -7.04 7.70
C ASP A 262 -13.28 -6.71 7.87
N ALA A 263 -12.55 -6.55 6.76
CA ALA A 263 -11.17 -6.10 6.79
C ALA A 263 -11.04 -4.66 7.29
N ALA A 264 -11.93 -3.75 6.87
CA ALA A 264 -11.97 -2.37 7.36
C ALA A 264 -12.26 -2.32 8.87
N ASP A 265 -13.23 -3.10 9.34
CA ASP A 265 -13.58 -3.19 10.76
C ASP A 265 -12.43 -3.75 11.59
N ALA A 266 -11.74 -4.78 11.08
CA ALA A 266 -10.58 -5.36 11.76
C ALA A 266 -9.40 -4.38 11.82
N LEU A 267 -9.17 -3.59 10.78
CA LEU A 267 -8.13 -2.56 10.74
C LEU A 267 -8.47 -1.38 11.65
N GLY A 268 -9.74 -0.94 11.68
CA GLY A 268 -10.21 0.06 12.63
C GLY A 268 -10.05 -0.40 14.08
N THR A 269 -10.33 -1.68 14.35
CA THR A 269 -10.08 -2.30 15.66
C THR A 269 -8.60 -2.30 16.00
N LEU A 270 -7.73 -2.73 15.07
CA LEU A 270 -6.29 -2.73 15.25
C LEU A 270 -5.77 -1.32 15.57
N ARG A 271 -6.16 -0.32 14.77
CA ARG A 271 -5.81 1.09 15.00
C ARG A 271 -6.20 1.55 16.39
N GLY A 272 -7.41 1.22 16.85
CA GLY A 272 -7.87 1.54 18.21
C GLY A 272 -7.08 0.83 19.34
N MET A 273 -6.36 -0.25 19.04
CA MET A 273 -5.47 -0.94 19.98
C MET A 273 -4.05 -0.35 20.01
N LEU A 274 -3.63 0.34 18.95
CA LEU A 274 -2.31 0.96 18.87
C LEU A 274 -2.23 2.15 19.83
N ARG A 275 -1.14 2.21 20.58
CA ARG A 275 -0.88 3.30 21.55
C ARG A 275 0.21 4.24 21.10
N ASP A 276 1.06 3.79 20.18
CA ASP A 276 2.17 4.57 19.65
C ASP A 276 1.75 5.21 18.32
N PRO A 277 1.86 6.54 18.16
CA PRO A 277 1.61 7.20 16.89
C PRO A 277 2.49 6.70 15.74
N ASP A 278 3.70 6.21 16.03
CA ASP A 278 4.60 5.68 15.01
C ASP A 278 4.09 4.32 14.48
N ASP A 279 3.52 3.46 15.37
CA ASP A 279 2.86 2.22 14.97
C ASP A 279 1.67 2.51 14.04
N GLU A 280 0.89 3.55 14.36
CA GLU A 280 -0.24 3.99 13.54
C GLU A 280 0.23 4.48 12.17
N ALA A 281 1.30 5.29 12.12
CA ALA A 281 1.89 5.74 10.87
C ALA A 281 2.38 4.57 10.01
N ASP A 282 3.04 3.56 10.61
CA ASP A 282 3.49 2.36 9.91
C ASP A 282 2.32 1.52 9.36
N LEU A 283 1.22 1.41 10.12
CA LEU A 283 -0.01 0.77 9.68
C LEU A 283 -0.57 1.46 8.43
N MET A 284 -0.70 2.79 8.48
CA MET A 284 -1.23 3.58 7.38
C MET A 284 -0.30 3.48 6.16
N ALA A 285 1.01 3.56 6.35
CA ALA A 285 1.99 3.48 5.26
C ALA A 285 1.92 2.14 4.53
N ALA A 286 1.68 1.05 5.26
CA ALA A 286 1.53 -0.28 4.68
C ALA A 286 0.23 -0.46 3.89
N LEU A 287 -0.82 0.28 4.25
CA LEU A 287 -2.13 0.28 3.59
C LEU A 287 -2.22 1.30 2.44
N ALA A 288 -1.31 2.26 2.41
CA ALA A 288 -1.23 3.30 1.41
C ALA A 288 -1.39 2.70 0.00
N PRO A 289 -2.38 3.16 -0.77
CA PRO A 289 -2.53 2.70 -2.13
C PRO A 289 -1.35 3.08 -3.04
N ARG A 290 -1.27 2.46 -4.21
CA ARG A 290 -0.35 2.90 -5.26
C ARG A 290 -1.15 3.46 -6.41
N MET A 291 -0.92 4.72 -6.74
CA MET A 291 -1.47 5.32 -7.94
C MET A 291 -0.92 4.59 -9.16
N ALA A 292 -1.81 4.04 -9.98
CA ALA A 292 -1.46 3.36 -11.21
C ALA A 292 -1.60 4.28 -12.44
N ALA A 293 -1.81 5.58 -12.22
CA ALA A 293 -2.09 6.54 -13.27
C ALA A 293 -0.93 6.61 -14.28
N ARG A 294 -1.20 6.24 -15.53
CA ARG A 294 -0.31 6.58 -16.63
C ARG A 294 -0.69 7.98 -17.12
N PRO A 295 0.23 8.95 -17.14
CA PRO A 295 -0.05 10.30 -17.65
C PRO A 295 -0.71 10.31 -19.05
N SER A 296 -0.37 9.33 -19.89
CA SER A 296 -0.96 9.15 -21.23
C SER A 296 -2.47 8.97 -21.24
N ASP A 297 -3.03 8.31 -20.23
CA ASP A 297 -4.45 7.96 -20.20
C ASP A 297 -5.29 9.20 -19.84
N LEU A 298 -4.76 10.03 -18.94
CA LEU A 298 -5.35 11.33 -18.58
C LEU A 298 -5.27 12.34 -19.74
N GLU A 299 -4.21 12.31 -20.55
CA GLU A 299 -4.08 13.13 -21.75
C GLU A 299 -5.12 12.78 -22.82
N ALA A 300 -5.31 11.49 -23.09
CA ALA A 300 -6.32 11.01 -24.03
C ALA A 300 -7.74 11.40 -23.59
N ALA A 301 -8.04 11.25 -22.30
CA ALA A 301 -9.33 11.64 -21.72
C ALA A 301 -9.60 13.15 -21.83
N ALA A 302 -8.59 13.99 -21.57
CA ALA A 302 -8.70 15.44 -21.72
C ALA A 302 -9.01 15.86 -23.17
N ALA A 303 -8.36 15.23 -24.14
CA ALA A 303 -8.60 15.49 -25.56
C ALA A 303 -10.00 15.06 -26.00
N ALA A 304 -10.49 13.94 -25.49
CA ALA A 304 -11.85 13.45 -25.78
C ALA A 304 -12.93 14.40 -25.24
N ASP A 305 -12.76 14.94 -24.02
CA ASP A 305 -13.69 15.93 -23.46
C ASP A 305 -13.65 17.25 -24.23
N ALA A 306 -12.47 17.76 -24.60
CA ALA A 306 -12.35 18.98 -25.38
C ALA A 306 -13.04 18.89 -26.76
N ALA A 307 -13.15 17.68 -27.32
CA ALA A 307 -13.84 17.42 -28.57
C ALA A 307 -15.35 17.15 -28.41
N ALA A 308 -15.82 16.87 -27.19
CA ALA A 308 -17.21 16.51 -26.91
C ALA A 308 -18.08 17.76 -26.65
N GLY A 309 -19.35 17.69 -27.08
CA GLY A 309 -20.35 18.70 -26.71
C GLY A 309 -20.85 18.52 -25.27
N THR A 310 -21.55 19.53 -24.75
CA THR A 310 -22.14 19.50 -23.41
C THR A 310 -23.30 18.48 -23.36
N GLY A 311 -23.14 17.40 -22.61
CA GLY A 311 -24.20 16.42 -22.34
C GLY A 311 -24.95 16.73 -21.04
N ASP A 312 -25.87 15.82 -20.66
CA ASP A 312 -26.58 15.86 -19.37
C ASP A 312 -25.59 15.81 -18.20
N THR A 313 -25.98 16.40 -17.06
CA THR A 313 -25.12 16.51 -15.88
C THR A 313 -25.32 15.34 -14.94
N LEU A 314 -24.22 14.73 -14.49
CA LEU A 314 -24.21 13.76 -13.41
C LEU A 314 -23.82 14.45 -12.10
N LEU A 315 -24.67 14.42 -11.09
CA LEU A 315 -24.37 14.89 -9.74
C LEU A 315 -24.13 13.69 -8.80
N LEU A 316 -22.87 13.50 -8.41
CA LEU A 316 -22.47 12.61 -7.33
C LEU A 316 -22.61 13.36 -6.00
N LEU A 317 -23.55 12.93 -5.15
CA LEU A 317 -23.95 13.68 -3.95
C LEU A 317 -23.78 12.85 -2.68
N ALA A 318 -22.92 13.30 -1.77
CA ALA A 318 -22.91 12.80 -0.39
C ALA A 318 -23.93 13.58 0.46
N ALA A 319 -24.96 12.88 0.96
CA ALA A 319 -26.06 13.48 1.71
C ALA A 319 -25.73 13.63 3.20
N ASP A 320 -24.99 14.68 3.55
CA ASP A 320 -24.50 14.95 4.91
C ASP A 320 -25.28 16.07 5.65
N VAL A 321 -26.48 16.41 5.20
CA VAL A 321 -27.30 17.50 5.75
C VAL A 321 -28.70 17.01 6.10
N ALA A 322 -29.47 17.84 6.81
CA ALA A 322 -30.84 17.48 7.13
C ALA A 322 -31.72 17.35 5.87
N PRO A 323 -32.81 16.55 5.89
CA PRO A 323 -33.64 16.32 4.71
C PRO A 323 -34.16 17.58 4.00
N TRP A 324 -34.46 18.65 4.75
CA TRP A 324 -34.91 19.92 4.15
C TRP A 324 -33.76 20.67 3.45
N GLU A 325 -32.55 20.65 4.02
CA GLU A 325 -31.35 21.22 3.40
C GLU A 325 -30.97 20.45 2.15
N LEU A 326 -31.08 19.11 2.17
CA LEU A 326 -30.81 18.27 1.00
C LEU A 326 -31.70 18.63 -0.19
N ARG A 327 -32.99 18.89 0.06
CA ARG A 327 -33.93 19.37 -0.96
C ARG A 327 -33.54 20.75 -1.49
N ASP A 328 -33.11 21.66 -0.62
CA ASP A 328 -32.65 22.98 -1.01
C ASP A 328 -31.32 22.94 -1.79
N THR A 329 -30.42 22.01 -1.46
CA THR A 329 -29.20 21.74 -2.25
C THR A 329 -29.56 21.42 -3.69
N LEU A 330 -30.48 20.49 -3.90
CA LEU A 330 -30.90 20.08 -5.24
C LEU A 330 -31.59 21.20 -6.01
N ARG A 331 -32.41 22.02 -5.34
CA ARG A 331 -33.02 23.22 -5.97
C ARG A 331 -31.95 24.21 -6.43
N ARG A 332 -30.91 24.44 -5.62
CA ARG A 332 -29.79 25.32 -6.00
C ARG A 332 -29.00 24.76 -7.17
N VAL A 333 -28.69 23.46 -7.18
CA VAL A 333 -28.00 22.83 -8.32
C VAL A 333 -28.86 22.93 -9.58
N ALA A 334 -30.16 22.60 -9.50
CA ALA A 334 -31.08 22.66 -10.64
C ALA A 334 -31.23 24.07 -11.24
N ALA A 335 -31.06 25.11 -10.43
CA ALA A 335 -31.06 26.51 -10.86
C ALA A 335 -29.71 26.98 -11.44
N ALA A 336 -28.60 26.34 -11.06
CA ALA A 336 -27.25 26.74 -11.44
C ALA A 336 -26.69 25.97 -12.65
N VAL A 337 -27.27 24.81 -12.96
CA VAL A 337 -26.87 23.94 -14.07
C VAL A 337 -27.91 24.03 -15.17
N ASP A 338 -27.48 23.99 -16.44
CA ASP A 338 -28.32 23.85 -17.64
C ASP A 338 -28.45 22.38 -18.05
N GLY A 339 -29.58 21.96 -18.63
CA GLY A 339 -29.78 20.56 -19.08
C GLY A 339 -30.03 19.53 -17.93
N PRO A 340 -30.72 18.41 -18.20
CA PRO A 340 -31.13 17.44 -17.18
C PRO A 340 -30.00 17.04 -16.22
N ILE A 341 -30.38 16.72 -14.98
CA ILE A 341 -29.46 16.31 -13.91
C ILE A 341 -29.82 14.91 -13.42
N ASP A 342 -28.89 13.98 -13.59
CA ASP A 342 -28.92 12.66 -12.97
C ASP A 342 -28.21 12.74 -11.61
N VAL A 343 -28.96 12.62 -10.52
CA VAL A 343 -28.43 12.63 -9.15
C VAL A 343 -28.17 11.20 -8.71
N VAL A 344 -26.91 10.89 -8.45
CA VAL A 344 -26.48 9.60 -7.91
C VAL A 344 -25.96 9.82 -6.49
N PRO A 345 -26.71 9.36 -5.48
CA PRO A 345 -26.27 9.48 -4.09
C PRO A 345 -25.05 8.60 -3.82
N VAL A 346 -24.12 9.10 -3.03
CA VAL A 346 -22.87 8.41 -2.70
C VAL A 346 -22.91 7.98 -1.23
N GLY A 347 -22.73 6.68 -1.00
CA GLY A 347 -22.75 6.10 0.35
C GLY A 347 -24.16 5.77 0.88
N HIS A 348 -24.26 5.59 2.20
CA HIS A 348 -25.51 5.18 2.84
C HIS A 348 -26.57 6.28 2.83
N LEU A 349 -27.78 5.95 2.41
CA LEU A 349 -28.95 6.81 2.52
C LEU A 349 -30.01 6.21 3.45
N ASP A 350 -30.36 6.96 4.49
CA ASP A 350 -31.51 6.63 5.32
C ASP A 350 -32.85 6.89 4.57
N ALA A 351 -33.95 6.49 5.21
CA ALA A 351 -35.28 6.64 4.62
C ALA A 351 -35.71 8.11 4.44
N ALA A 352 -35.30 9.00 5.35
CA ALA A 352 -35.69 10.40 5.32
C ALA A 352 -34.95 11.16 4.20
N ALA A 353 -33.65 10.91 4.04
CA ALA A 353 -32.83 11.43 2.95
C ALA A 353 -33.35 10.93 1.59
N ARG A 354 -33.67 9.63 1.47
CA ARG A 354 -34.29 9.07 0.25
C ARG A 354 -35.59 9.77 -0.10
N GLN A 355 -36.46 9.99 0.89
CA GLN A 355 -37.72 10.70 0.68
C GLN A 355 -37.49 12.17 0.25
N ALA A 356 -36.49 12.85 0.81
CA ALA A 356 -36.15 14.22 0.42
C ALA A 356 -35.64 14.30 -1.02
N LEU A 357 -34.79 13.37 -1.45
CA LEU A 357 -34.32 13.29 -2.84
C LEU A 357 -35.48 13.05 -3.80
N SER A 358 -36.37 12.09 -3.50
CA SER A 358 -37.56 11.83 -4.32
C SER A 358 -38.51 13.04 -4.36
N ALA A 359 -38.68 13.76 -3.25
CA ALA A 359 -39.48 14.96 -3.20
C ALA A 359 -38.88 16.08 -4.06
N ALA A 360 -37.56 16.27 -4.03
CA ALA A 360 -36.87 17.23 -4.87
C ALA A 360 -37.00 16.90 -6.36
N ALA A 361 -36.89 15.62 -6.73
CA ALA A 361 -37.12 15.15 -8.10
C ALA A 361 -38.54 15.45 -8.57
N ASN A 362 -39.55 15.16 -7.74
CA ASN A 362 -40.96 15.44 -8.06
C ASN A 362 -41.24 16.94 -8.25
N GLU A 363 -40.56 17.81 -7.50
CA GLU A 363 -40.68 19.27 -7.69
C GLU A 363 -40.03 19.76 -8.99
N ALA A 364 -38.89 19.16 -9.35
CA ALA A 364 -38.11 19.55 -10.51
C ALA A 364 -38.65 18.93 -11.82
N GLY A 365 -39.46 17.87 -11.74
CA GLY A 365 -40.01 17.16 -12.89
C GLY A 365 -38.92 16.47 -13.72
N GLU A 366 -39.01 16.56 -15.05
CA GLU A 366 -38.02 15.98 -15.98
C GLU A 366 -36.61 16.58 -15.87
N ARG A 367 -36.47 17.66 -15.07
CA ARG A 367 -35.17 18.32 -14.83
C ARG A 367 -34.21 17.46 -14.02
N LEU A 368 -34.72 16.63 -13.10
CA LEU A 368 -33.92 15.97 -12.08
C LEU A 368 -34.37 14.52 -11.92
N ALA A 369 -33.50 13.58 -12.26
CA ALA A 369 -33.69 12.16 -12.01
C ALA A 369 -32.81 11.71 -10.84
N VAL A 370 -33.35 10.88 -9.95
CA VAL A 370 -32.57 10.34 -8.81
C VAL A 370 -32.31 8.86 -9.08
N GLY A 371 -31.03 8.51 -9.18
CA GLY A 371 -30.53 7.16 -9.36
C GLY A 371 -30.44 6.38 -8.04
N ILE A 372 -29.87 5.17 -8.16
CA ILE A 372 -29.59 4.30 -7.02
C ILE A 372 -28.34 4.81 -6.29
N ALA A 373 -28.35 4.72 -4.97
CA ALA A 373 -27.16 5.05 -4.18
C ALA A 373 -26.03 4.07 -4.50
N ILE A 374 -24.83 4.62 -4.71
CA ILE A 374 -23.63 3.83 -5.03
C ILE A 374 -22.78 3.60 -3.79
N ASP A 375 -22.11 2.45 -3.78
CA ASP A 375 -21.06 2.08 -2.85
C ASP A 375 -19.71 1.96 -3.57
N THR A 376 -18.65 1.60 -2.84
CA THR A 376 -17.29 1.51 -3.40
C THR A 376 -17.21 0.46 -4.52
N ALA A 377 -18.01 -0.61 -4.44
CA ALA A 377 -18.00 -1.70 -5.42
C ALA A 377 -18.67 -1.30 -6.75
N THR A 378 -19.72 -0.48 -6.67
CA THR A 378 -20.51 -0.02 -7.83
C THR A 378 -20.01 1.31 -8.40
N LEU A 379 -19.17 2.05 -7.68
CA LEU A 379 -18.60 3.32 -8.15
C LEU A 379 -17.84 3.17 -9.48
N SER A 380 -17.10 2.07 -9.67
CA SER A 380 -16.38 1.80 -10.94
C SER A 380 -17.29 1.51 -12.14
N GLU A 381 -18.58 1.24 -11.90
CA GLU A 381 -19.55 1.01 -12.97
C GLU A 381 -20.07 2.33 -13.56
N ILE A 382 -19.78 3.46 -12.91
CA ILE A 382 -20.10 4.79 -13.44
C ILE A 382 -19.18 5.10 -14.62
N ALA A 383 -19.77 5.09 -15.82
CA ALA A 383 -19.11 5.41 -17.06
C ALA A 383 -19.83 6.59 -17.75
N PRO A 384 -19.64 7.84 -17.25
CA PRO A 384 -20.28 9.00 -17.84
C PRO A 384 -19.66 9.27 -19.21
N ALA A 385 -20.47 9.74 -20.15
CA ALA A 385 -19.99 10.06 -21.49
C ALA A 385 -18.95 11.20 -21.45
N ALA A 386 -18.04 11.26 -22.42
CA ALA A 386 -16.90 12.19 -22.39
C ALA A 386 -17.27 13.67 -22.17
N GLY A 387 -18.44 14.10 -22.67
CA GLY A 387 -18.94 15.48 -22.54
C GLY A 387 -19.90 15.74 -21.38
N THR A 388 -20.25 14.73 -20.59
CA THR A 388 -21.11 14.82 -19.40
C THR A 388 -20.35 15.55 -18.29
N PRO A 389 -20.81 16.72 -17.79
CA PRO A 389 -20.30 17.28 -16.56
C PRO A 389 -20.60 16.34 -15.39
N VAL A 390 -19.58 16.00 -14.62
CA VAL A 390 -19.69 15.27 -13.36
C VAL A 390 -19.40 16.25 -12.23
N ILE A 391 -20.40 16.51 -11.40
CA ILE A 391 -20.29 17.33 -10.21
C ILE A 391 -20.16 16.39 -9.01
N TRP A 392 -19.17 16.61 -8.15
CA TRP A 392 -18.99 15.89 -6.90
C TRP A 392 -19.00 16.88 -5.74
N GLY A 393 -19.69 16.53 -4.65
CA GLY A 393 -19.56 17.26 -3.40
C GLY A 393 -20.47 16.73 -2.31
N ARG A 394 -20.12 17.07 -1.07
CA ARG A 394 -21.02 16.95 0.07
C ARG A 394 -22.13 18.00 -0.03
N ALA A 395 -23.34 17.66 0.37
CA ALA A 395 -24.48 18.57 0.31
C ALA A 395 -24.23 19.87 1.09
N SER A 396 -23.58 19.78 2.25
CA SER A 396 -23.15 20.93 3.06
C SER A 396 -22.18 21.85 2.30
N ALA A 397 -21.24 21.28 1.55
CA ALA A 397 -20.26 21.99 0.74
C ALA A 397 -20.94 22.70 -0.44
N ILE A 398 -21.81 22.01 -1.17
CA ILE A 398 -22.54 22.58 -2.32
C ILE A 398 -23.42 23.75 -1.87
N LEU A 399 -24.10 23.65 -0.74
CA LEU A 399 -24.94 24.74 -0.22
C LEU A 399 -24.14 26.00 0.09
N GLN A 400 -22.92 25.88 0.59
CA GLN A 400 -22.16 27.00 1.14
C GLN A 400 -21.11 27.56 0.18
N LEU A 401 -20.50 26.70 -0.65
CA LEU A 401 -19.48 27.09 -1.62
C LEU A 401 -20.06 27.36 -3.00
N GLY A 402 -21.18 26.71 -3.34
CA GLY A 402 -21.72 26.72 -4.69
C GLY A 402 -21.00 25.72 -5.61
N LEU A 403 -21.17 25.92 -6.92
CA LEU A 403 -20.59 25.05 -7.95
C LEU A 403 -19.37 25.72 -8.60
N PRO A 404 -18.27 25.00 -8.83
CA PRO A 404 -17.14 25.53 -9.59
C PRO A 404 -17.50 25.65 -11.08
N GLU A 405 -16.79 26.53 -11.79
CA GLU A 405 -16.96 26.72 -13.23
C GLU A 405 -16.38 25.55 -14.03
N ARG A 406 -17.14 24.96 -14.95
CA ARG A 406 -16.63 23.89 -15.82
C ARG A 406 -15.53 24.42 -16.75
N ARG A 407 -14.42 23.67 -16.88
CA ARG A 407 -13.37 23.92 -17.87
C ARG A 407 -13.18 22.73 -18.81
N PRO A 408 -13.21 22.91 -20.14
CA PRO A 408 -12.92 21.82 -21.07
C PRO A 408 -11.50 21.26 -20.87
N GLY A 409 -11.36 19.94 -20.82
CA GLY A 409 -10.10 19.23 -20.66
C GLY A 409 -9.45 19.36 -19.28
N ARG A 410 -10.13 19.96 -18.30
CA ARG A 410 -9.64 20.11 -16.91
C ARG A 410 -10.78 19.95 -15.90
N GLY A 411 -10.45 19.38 -14.75
CA GLY A 411 -11.28 19.45 -13.56
C GLY A 411 -11.14 20.80 -12.86
N THR A 412 -12.16 21.18 -12.12
CA THR A 412 -12.14 22.34 -11.23
C THR A 412 -12.65 21.94 -9.85
N VAL A 413 -11.99 22.42 -8.80
CA VAL A 413 -12.41 22.22 -7.41
C VAL A 413 -12.53 23.57 -6.75
N LEU A 414 -13.65 23.80 -6.06
CA LEU A 414 -13.81 24.92 -5.14
C LEU A 414 -13.69 24.39 -3.71
N ALA A 415 -12.67 24.84 -3.00
CA ALA A 415 -12.39 24.40 -1.65
C ALA A 415 -12.56 25.51 -0.62
N HIS A 416 -13.07 25.14 0.56
CA HIS A 416 -13.18 26.04 1.67
C HIS A 416 -11.81 26.39 2.28
N ASP A 417 -11.45 27.67 2.36
CA ASP A 417 -10.19 28.13 2.95
C ASP A 417 -10.41 29.36 3.85
N PRO A 418 -10.88 29.17 5.10
CA PRO A 418 -11.27 30.28 5.97
C PRO A 418 -10.08 31.09 6.48
N VAL A 419 -8.88 30.49 6.55
CA VAL A 419 -7.68 31.10 7.15
C VAL A 419 -6.53 31.32 6.17
N GLY A 420 -6.74 31.07 4.87
CA GLY A 420 -5.68 31.18 3.87
C GLY A 420 -4.60 30.10 4.00
N GLY A 421 -4.89 29.01 4.73
CA GLY A 421 -3.96 27.91 5.01
C GLY A 421 -3.52 27.20 3.74
N LEU A 422 -4.36 27.21 2.69
CA LEU A 422 -3.99 26.71 1.38
C LEU A 422 -2.86 27.53 0.72
N GLY A 423 -2.43 28.67 1.27
CA GLY A 423 -1.37 29.53 0.71
C GLY A 423 -0.03 29.52 1.45
N ALA A 424 0.09 28.82 2.59
CA ALA A 424 1.22 29.01 3.50
C ALA A 424 2.54 28.34 3.06
N GLU A 425 2.49 27.28 2.25
CA GLU A 425 3.69 26.52 1.84
C GLU A 425 3.75 26.30 0.32
N PRO A 426 4.36 27.21 -0.47
CA PRO A 426 4.30 27.21 -1.95
C PRO A 426 4.80 25.92 -2.64
N GLU A 427 5.55 25.07 -1.92
CA GLU A 427 6.15 23.84 -2.46
C GLU A 427 5.25 22.59 -2.29
N ALA A 428 4.24 22.62 -1.42
CA ALA A 428 3.30 21.50 -1.27
C ALA A 428 2.25 21.47 -2.41
N PRO A 429 1.88 20.29 -2.95
CA PRO A 429 0.75 20.14 -3.87
C PRO A 429 -0.52 20.79 -3.30
N SER A 430 -1.35 21.44 -4.14
CA SER A 430 -2.53 22.15 -3.64
C SER A 430 -3.50 21.23 -2.90
N TRP A 431 -3.60 19.95 -3.26
CA TRP A 431 -4.47 19.03 -2.55
C TRP A 431 -3.92 18.62 -1.16
N ALA A 432 -2.60 18.57 -0.92
CA ALA A 432 -2.07 18.33 0.44
C ALA A 432 -2.56 19.39 1.44
N ARG A 433 -3.01 20.55 0.92
CA ARG A 433 -3.64 21.62 1.68
C ARG A 433 -5.18 21.47 1.74
N LEU A 434 -5.80 20.76 0.78
CA LEU A 434 -7.21 20.32 0.77
C LEU A 434 -7.50 19.18 1.77
N ARG A 435 -6.66 18.97 2.78
CA ARG A 435 -6.88 18.04 3.89
C ARG A 435 -7.97 18.55 4.83
N GLY A 436 -9.18 17.99 4.73
CA GLY A 436 -10.29 18.31 5.63
C GLY A 436 -11.19 19.52 5.30
N PRO A 437 -10.87 20.51 4.43
CA PRO A 437 -11.86 21.49 4.03
C PRO A 437 -12.90 20.86 3.11
N ALA A 438 -14.15 21.24 3.35
CA ALA A 438 -15.24 20.96 2.43
C ALA A 438 -14.91 21.46 1.02
N SER A 439 -15.20 20.64 0.02
CA SER A 439 -14.95 20.97 -1.38
C SER A 439 -16.09 20.52 -2.29
N VAL A 440 -16.17 21.17 -3.45
CA VAL A 440 -17.06 20.81 -4.55
C VAL A 440 -16.25 20.76 -5.82
N ALA A 441 -16.34 19.67 -6.57
CA ALA A 441 -15.61 19.46 -7.81
C ALA A 441 -16.54 19.42 -9.02
N THR A 442 -16.05 19.87 -10.17
CA THR A 442 -16.67 19.63 -11.48
C THR A 442 -15.60 19.17 -12.45
N VAL A 443 -15.81 17.98 -13.00
CA VAL A 443 -14.90 17.27 -13.91
C VAL A 443 -15.70 16.75 -15.10
N SER A 444 -15.07 16.45 -16.23
CA SER A 444 -15.74 15.79 -17.35
C SER A 444 -15.86 14.28 -17.12
N GLY A 445 -16.85 13.64 -17.73
CA GLY A 445 -17.07 12.20 -17.62
C GLY A 445 -15.87 11.35 -18.02
N ALA A 446 -15.19 11.72 -19.11
CA ALA A 446 -13.98 11.01 -19.56
C ALA A 446 -12.81 11.16 -18.56
N LEU A 447 -12.58 12.37 -18.05
CA LEU A 447 -11.52 12.61 -17.05
C LEU A 447 -11.83 11.89 -15.74
N PHE A 448 -13.09 11.95 -15.29
CA PHE A 448 -13.53 11.26 -14.08
C PHE A 448 -13.35 9.75 -14.20
N ALA A 449 -13.79 9.14 -15.31
CA ALA A 449 -13.64 7.70 -15.54
C ALA A 449 -12.17 7.28 -15.61
N ALA A 450 -11.32 8.05 -16.31
CA ALA A 450 -9.89 7.77 -16.39
C ALA A 450 -9.19 7.89 -15.03
N ALA A 451 -9.53 8.92 -14.26
CA ALA A 451 -9.00 9.12 -12.92
C ALA A 451 -9.47 8.03 -11.94
N LEU A 452 -10.74 7.65 -12.01
CA LEU A 452 -11.30 6.58 -11.19
C LEU A 452 -10.65 5.23 -11.50
N ALA A 453 -10.40 4.93 -12.78
CA ALA A 453 -9.70 3.70 -13.19
C ALA A 453 -8.23 3.66 -12.70
N ALA A 454 -7.61 4.83 -12.56
CA ALA A 454 -6.26 4.99 -12.03
C ALA A 454 -6.23 5.14 -10.49
N SER A 455 -7.40 5.31 -9.88
CA SER A 455 -7.54 5.47 -8.45
C SER A 455 -7.41 4.13 -7.76
N PRO A 456 -6.87 4.13 -6.54
CA PRO A 456 -6.86 2.92 -5.77
C PRO A 456 -8.25 2.46 -5.39
N THR A 457 -8.58 1.23 -5.78
CA THR A 457 -9.73 0.51 -5.27
C THR A 457 -9.30 -0.23 -3.98
N GLY A 458 -10.03 -0.08 -2.88
CA GLY A 458 -9.60 -0.56 -1.56
C GLY A 458 -10.59 -0.22 -0.45
N LEU A 459 -10.14 -0.27 0.82
CA LEU A 459 -10.88 0.12 2.04
C LEU A 459 -11.45 1.55 2.03
N LEU A 460 -11.24 2.28 0.95
CA LEU A 460 -11.75 3.62 0.78
C LEU A 460 -13.27 3.60 0.75
N THR A 461 -13.85 4.51 1.51
CA THR A 461 -15.25 4.88 1.32
C THR A 461 -15.48 5.38 -0.12
N PRO A 462 -16.74 5.40 -0.60
CA PRO A 462 -17.04 5.93 -1.92
C PRO A 462 -16.55 7.38 -2.11
N ASP A 463 -16.65 8.23 -1.07
CA ASP A 463 -16.08 9.57 -1.08
C ASP A 463 -14.55 9.56 -1.11
N GLY A 464 -13.91 8.68 -0.33
CA GLY A 464 -12.46 8.52 -0.36
C GLY A 464 -11.91 8.12 -1.74
N VAL A 465 -12.61 7.26 -2.49
CA VAL A 465 -12.22 6.90 -3.86
C VAL A 465 -12.38 8.08 -4.82
N ILE A 466 -13.46 8.85 -4.71
CA ILE A 466 -13.66 10.04 -5.55
C ILE A 466 -12.59 11.09 -5.25
N ASP A 467 -12.27 11.32 -3.98
CA ASP A 467 -11.21 12.24 -3.58
C ASP A 467 -9.84 11.76 -4.10
N ALA A 468 -9.57 10.45 -4.06
CA ALA A 468 -8.38 9.85 -4.68
C ALA A 468 -8.32 10.11 -6.20
N ALA A 469 -9.45 10.03 -6.90
CA ALA A 469 -9.53 10.33 -8.33
C ALA A 469 -9.22 11.81 -8.60
N LEU A 470 -9.68 12.73 -7.76
CA LEU A 470 -9.31 14.13 -7.87
C LEU A 470 -7.79 14.33 -7.67
N ARG A 471 -7.16 13.62 -6.73
CA ARG A 471 -5.69 13.67 -6.55
C ARG A 471 -4.94 13.15 -7.78
N VAL A 472 -5.43 12.08 -8.40
CA VAL A 472 -4.89 11.58 -9.67
C VAL A 472 -4.93 12.67 -10.76
N LEU A 473 -6.04 13.40 -10.87
CA LEU A 473 -6.16 14.50 -11.80
C LEU A 473 -5.21 15.65 -11.47
N GLU A 474 -5.03 16.00 -10.20
CA GLU A 474 -4.10 17.05 -9.79
C GLU A 474 -2.66 16.69 -10.12
N HIS A 475 -2.22 15.49 -9.74
CA HIS A 475 -0.87 14.99 -10.04
C HIS A 475 -0.62 14.94 -11.55
N GLY A 476 -1.65 14.62 -12.35
CA GLY A 476 -1.61 14.69 -13.80
C GLY A 476 -1.66 16.11 -14.39
N GLY A 477 -1.72 17.17 -13.59
CA GLY A 477 -1.84 18.56 -14.04
C GLY A 477 -3.17 18.87 -14.74
N ARG A 478 -4.23 18.13 -14.40
CA ARG A 478 -5.58 18.19 -14.97
C ARG A 478 -6.64 18.69 -13.99
N LEU A 479 -6.26 19.17 -12.81
CA LEU A 479 -7.17 19.76 -11.83
C LEU A 479 -6.76 21.20 -11.51
N ASP A 480 -7.72 22.13 -11.55
CA ASP A 480 -7.55 23.50 -11.07
C ASP A 480 -8.26 23.66 -9.72
N VAL A 481 -7.52 24.11 -8.70
CA VAL A 481 -8.07 24.32 -7.36
C VAL A 481 -8.30 25.82 -7.11
N ALA A 482 -9.56 26.21 -7.03
CA ALA A 482 -10.03 27.52 -6.61
C ALA A 482 -10.41 27.51 -5.11
N ARG A 483 -10.36 28.69 -4.48
CA ARG A 483 -10.56 28.86 -3.04
C ARG A 483 -11.77 29.73 -2.74
N SER A 484 -12.50 29.38 -1.70
CA SER A 484 -13.61 30.17 -1.18
C SER A 484 -13.49 30.34 0.33
N ALA A 485 -13.47 31.59 0.77
CA ALA A 485 -13.45 31.96 2.18
C ALA A 485 -14.88 32.21 2.66
N VAL A 486 -15.56 31.16 3.12
CA VAL A 486 -16.85 31.27 3.82
C VAL A 486 -16.59 31.47 5.30
N VAL A 487 -16.79 32.69 5.80
CA VAL A 487 -16.43 33.08 7.18
C VAL A 487 -17.10 32.20 8.25
N THR A 488 -18.31 31.72 7.97
CA THR A 488 -19.08 30.87 8.89
C THR A 488 -19.51 29.60 8.15
N PHE A 489 -18.58 28.66 8.00
CA PHE A 489 -18.87 27.36 7.41
C PHE A 489 -19.47 26.41 8.46
N TYR A 490 -20.62 25.82 8.14
CA TYR A 490 -21.29 24.81 8.96
C TYR A 490 -20.98 23.42 8.39
N PRO A 491 -20.15 22.62 9.05
CA PRO A 491 -19.95 21.24 8.62
C PRO A 491 -21.26 20.47 8.71
N GLY A 492 -21.48 19.56 7.77
CA GLY A 492 -22.65 18.68 7.78
C GLY A 492 -22.66 17.74 8.98
N LEU A 493 -23.74 16.96 9.10
CA LEU A 493 -23.96 15.93 10.12
C LEU A 493 -22.86 14.85 10.17
N ALA A 494 -21.97 14.83 9.18
CA ALA A 494 -20.81 13.93 9.14
C ALA A 494 -19.69 14.32 10.12
N ASP A 495 -19.70 15.52 10.72
CA ASP A 495 -18.66 15.94 11.65
C ASP A 495 -19.12 15.82 13.10
N GLY A 496 -18.86 14.65 13.68
CA GLY A 496 -18.72 14.48 15.14
C GLY A 496 -19.99 14.06 15.88
N GLY A 497 -20.01 12.81 16.34
CA GLY A 497 -20.83 12.37 17.47
C GLY A 497 -21.81 11.22 17.21
N GLY A 498 -22.11 10.91 15.94
CA GLY A 498 -23.02 9.82 15.56
C GLY A 498 -22.38 8.66 14.78
N SER A 499 -21.13 8.82 14.33
CA SER A 499 -20.41 7.83 13.51
C SER A 499 -19.75 6.71 14.31
N GLY A 500 -20.36 6.28 15.42
CA GLY A 500 -19.91 5.12 16.21
C GLY A 500 -19.91 3.78 15.44
N GLY A 501 -20.29 3.79 14.16
CA GLY A 501 -20.21 2.64 13.24
C GLY A 501 -19.32 2.84 12.01
N HIS A 502 -18.57 3.94 11.88
CA HIS A 502 -17.74 4.22 10.71
C HIS A 502 -16.26 4.46 11.07
N ALA A 503 -15.62 3.45 11.66
CA ALA A 503 -14.16 3.30 11.59
C ALA A 503 -13.55 3.43 10.17
N PRO A 504 -14.24 3.13 9.04
CA PRO A 504 -13.74 3.35 7.68
C PRO A 504 -13.26 4.77 7.35
N ALA A 505 -13.92 5.84 7.81
CA ALA A 505 -13.62 7.20 7.33
C ALA A 505 -12.24 7.74 7.75
N ALA A 506 -11.69 7.24 8.87
CA ALA A 506 -10.40 7.70 9.36
C ALA A 506 -9.21 7.06 8.61
N LEU A 507 -9.44 5.92 7.94
CA LEU A 507 -8.40 5.27 7.13
C LEU A 507 -8.15 6.03 5.81
N ASP A 508 -9.15 6.77 5.31
CA ASP A 508 -9.15 7.31 3.95
C ASP A 508 -8.22 8.50 3.74
N ALA A 509 -8.26 9.49 4.64
CA ALA A 509 -7.49 10.73 4.46
C ALA A 509 -5.97 10.50 4.59
N GLU A 510 -5.56 9.73 5.61
CA GLU A 510 -4.16 9.41 5.92
C GLU A 510 -3.56 8.39 4.94
N MET A 511 -4.32 7.38 4.47
CA MET A 511 -3.83 6.44 3.47
C MET A 511 -3.47 7.13 2.17
N LEU A 512 -4.28 8.11 1.75
CA LEU A 512 -4.05 8.81 0.50
C LEU A 512 -2.83 9.76 0.58
N ASP A 513 -2.42 10.24 1.76
CA ASP A 513 -1.22 11.08 1.95
C ASP A 513 0.08 10.30 1.73
N LEU A 514 0.10 9.03 2.15
CA LEU A 514 1.27 8.16 2.03
C LEU A 514 1.53 7.71 0.59
N VAL A 515 0.52 7.78 -0.28
CA VAL A 515 0.65 7.57 -1.73
C VAL A 515 1.65 8.55 -2.34
N GLU A 516 1.66 9.80 -1.88
CA GLU A 516 2.49 10.87 -2.47
C GLU A 516 3.96 10.80 -2.04
N GLN A 517 4.24 10.16 -0.91
CA GLN A 517 5.61 10.07 -0.39
C GLN A 517 6.43 8.95 -1.04
N GLU A 518 5.80 7.89 -1.58
CA GLU A 518 6.53 6.81 -2.27
C GLU A 518 7.12 7.24 -3.64
N ASP A 519 6.58 8.26 -4.32
CA ASP A 519 7.10 8.71 -5.64
C ASP A 519 8.42 9.50 -5.55
N HIS A 520 8.86 9.86 -4.33
CA HIS A 520 10.12 10.55 -4.07
C HIS A 520 11.26 9.62 -3.57
N LEU A 521 11.02 8.31 -3.48
CA LEU A 521 11.99 7.28 -3.04
C LEU A 521 12.25 6.24 -4.14
#